data_AF-A0A3P9A819-F1
#
_entry.id   AF-A0A3P9A819-F1
#
_cell.length_a   1.000
_cell.length_b   1.000
_cell.length_c   1.000
_cell.angle_alpha   90.00
_cell.angle_beta   90.00
_cell.angle_gamma   90.00
#
_symmetry.space_group_name_H-M   'P 1'
#
loop_
_entity.id
_entity.type
_entity.pdbx_description
1 polymer ?
#
loop_
_entity_poly.entity_id
_entity_poly.type
_entity_poly.pdbx_seq_one_letter_code
_entity_poly.pdbx_strand_id
1 'polypeptide(L)'
;LPEEGQIRELEPLHARLALVSEQCEKRILSLQEEERAEIRALKQERQHLRKVVENTREIQSVCCLQKDLASQYLMYREERDARKLLISNLTSMSYKVMSPLKTWSCLSEVELEDPVKEKLALKVCREDLTKAQLELNRLHAEYGDVVPRRDLEILDRIHKDSLLKVQSITGKYFDQMKGEYDTLLEVHKQVTSQRDSLQGELDGFREAYSPRPDWEQCADMLRGSKHWAVLFQGQSSQQRLAILLAELGGKTSELFTGLGTSDDVPIYLRYEGQFKNLRLKKADVVRIIKEVWKEKRDECSDLSEFLHKHLESQHGEKAGEWAYSLIEGIRQYQKDDFVSQFNDILTGKVCMILQIETHLLSNFGMNEWALVCRDALKTAFPLKKEQDIDELVTTAQAELNSNSGSLPYQRLYAEVTFWGGFSPKGSLQCIYFMLPF
;
A
#
# COMPACT_ATOMS: atom_id res chain seq x y z
N LEU A 1 31.63 -7.14 43.60
CA LEU A 1 31.03 -8.25 42.84
C LEU A 1 29.49 -8.14 42.86
N PRO A 2 28.87 -7.12 42.21
CA PRO A 2 27.41 -6.99 42.15
C PRO A 2 26.79 -7.77 40.98
N GLU A 3 27.58 -8.04 39.94
CA GLU A 3 27.10 -8.63 38.69
C GLU A 3 26.67 -10.10 38.83
N GLU A 4 27.31 -10.87 39.73
CA GLU A 4 26.99 -12.28 39.93
C GLU A 4 25.59 -12.51 40.55
N GLY A 5 25.11 -11.59 41.39
CA GLY A 5 23.76 -11.65 41.95
C GLY A 5 22.68 -11.37 40.91
N GLN A 6 22.93 -10.38 40.04
CA GLN A 6 22.04 -9.98 38.96
C GLN A 6 21.94 -11.06 37.87
N ILE A 7 23.03 -11.77 37.58
CA ILE A 7 23.03 -12.92 36.66
C ILE A 7 22.14 -14.05 37.21
N ARG A 8 22.21 -14.33 38.51
CA ARG A 8 21.41 -15.39 39.16
C ARG A 8 19.90 -15.13 39.15
N GLU A 9 19.50 -13.87 39.22
CA GLU A 9 18.09 -13.46 39.14
C GLU A 9 17.53 -13.56 37.71
N LEU A 10 18.38 -13.47 36.68
CA LEU A 10 17.99 -13.54 35.27
C LEU A 10 17.92 -14.97 34.70
N GLU A 11 18.64 -15.92 35.30
CA GLU A 11 18.62 -17.35 34.93
C GLU A 11 17.20 -17.96 34.77
N PRO A 12 16.24 -17.76 35.71
CA PRO A 12 14.89 -18.32 35.55
C PRO A 12 14.10 -17.68 34.41
N LEU A 13 14.33 -16.39 34.13
CA LEU A 13 13.72 -15.70 32.99
C LEU A 13 14.30 -16.22 31.66
N HIS A 14 15.61 -16.43 31.60
CA HIS A 14 16.26 -17.06 30.44
C HIS A 14 15.74 -18.48 30.20
N ALA A 15 15.59 -19.28 31.26
CA ALA A 15 15.02 -20.63 31.15
C ALA A 15 13.57 -20.62 30.65
N ARG A 16 12.75 -19.68 31.14
CA ARG A 16 11.36 -19.52 30.67
C ARG A 16 11.29 -19.06 29.21
N LEU A 17 12.18 -18.14 28.81
CA LEU A 17 12.26 -17.66 27.44
C LEU A 17 12.70 -18.77 26.47
N ALA A 18 13.67 -19.60 26.87
CA ALA A 18 14.10 -20.77 26.11
C ALA A 18 12.97 -21.81 25.95
N LEU A 19 12.16 -22.02 26.98
CA LEU A 19 11.02 -22.95 26.91
C LEU A 19 9.92 -22.41 25.99
N VAL A 20 9.64 -21.11 26.02
CA VAL A 20 8.68 -20.47 25.11
C VAL A 20 9.21 -20.48 23.67
N SER A 21 10.51 -20.24 23.44
CA SER A 21 11.08 -20.34 22.09
C SER A 21 10.99 -21.76 21.54
N GLU A 22 11.27 -22.79 22.35
CA GLU A 22 11.12 -24.19 21.94
C GLU A 22 9.65 -24.54 21.62
N GLN A 23 8.69 -24.00 22.38
CA GLN A 23 7.26 -24.17 22.09
C GLN A 23 6.85 -23.48 20.78
N CYS A 24 7.34 -22.27 20.52
CA CYS A 24 7.11 -21.57 19.26
C CYS A 24 7.73 -22.32 18.08
N GLU A 25 8.95 -22.82 18.20
CA GLU A 25 9.62 -23.63 17.17
C GLU A 25 8.83 -24.92 16.88
N LYS A 26 8.38 -25.64 17.92
CA LYS A 26 7.51 -26.82 17.77
C LYS A 26 6.22 -26.49 17.03
N ARG A 27 5.60 -25.34 17.35
CA ARG A 27 4.37 -24.89 16.69
C ARG A 27 4.60 -24.59 15.22
N ILE A 28 5.69 -23.89 14.90
CA ILE A 28 6.08 -23.58 13.52
C ILE A 28 6.32 -24.87 12.73
N LEU A 29 7.04 -25.84 13.30
CA LEU A 29 7.30 -27.13 12.65
C LEU A 29 6.00 -27.91 12.39
N SER A 30 5.07 -27.94 13.36
CA SER A 30 3.78 -28.60 13.16
C SER A 30 2.96 -27.99 12.01
N LEU A 31 2.91 -26.66 11.93
CA LEU A 31 2.21 -25.95 10.85
C LEU A 31 2.87 -26.21 9.50
N GLN A 32 4.21 -26.21 9.43
CA GLN A 32 4.91 -26.53 8.18
C GLN A 32 4.66 -27.98 7.72
N GLU A 33 4.48 -28.92 8.64
CA GLU A 33 4.16 -30.31 8.29
C GLU A 33 2.73 -30.46 7.77
N GLU A 34 1.77 -29.76 8.39
CA GLU A 34 0.39 -29.65 7.93
C GLU A 34 0.32 -29.02 6.53
N GLU A 35 0.97 -27.87 6.31
CA GLU A 35 1.04 -27.20 5.00
C GLU A 35 1.65 -28.11 3.93
N ARG A 36 2.72 -28.86 4.25
CA ARG A 36 3.33 -29.82 3.31
C ARG A 36 2.38 -30.96 2.97
N ALA A 37 1.59 -31.43 3.94
CA ALA A 37 0.59 -32.46 3.70
C ALA A 37 -0.52 -31.96 2.78
N GLU A 38 -1.03 -30.75 3.03
CA GLU A 38 -2.05 -30.11 2.20
C GLU A 38 -1.57 -29.87 0.77
N ILE A 39 -0.35 -29.33 0.60
CA ILE A 39 0.27 -29.13 -0.72
C ILE A 39 0.40 -30.46 -1.47
N ARG A 40 0.72 -31.56 -0.78
CA ARG A 40 0.79 -32.90 -1.40
C ARG A 40 -0.60 -33.36 -1.85
N ALA A 41 -1.63 -33.21 -1.02
CA ALA A 41 -3.01 -33.56 -1.35
C ALA A 41 -3.51 -32.77 -2.56
N LEU A 42 -3.35 -31.44 -2.54
CA LEU A 42 -3.73 -30.56 -3.65
C LEU A 42 -2.98 -30.90 -4.95
N LYS A 43 -1.70 -31.29 -4.87
CA LYS A 43 -0.94 -31.75 -6.05
C LYS A 43 -1.51 -33.04 -6.64
N GLN A 44 -1.93 -33.99 -5.80
CA GLN A 44 -2.56 -35.23 -6.24
C GLN A 44 -3.92 -34.96 -6.89
N GLU A 45 -4.75 -34.13 -6.26
CA GLU A 45 -6.06 -33.73 -6.80
C GLU A 45 -5.91 -33.02 -8.15
N ARG A 46 -4.97 -32.06 -8.26
CA ARG A 46 -4.68 -31.38 -9.53
C ARG A 46 -4.25 -32.35 -10.63
N GLN A 47 -3.46 -33.37 -10.30
CA GLN A 47 -3.09 -34.42 -11.27
C GLN A 47 -4.30 -35.25 -11.68
N HIS A 48 -5.16 -35.61 -10.73
CA HIS A 48 -6.40 -36.33 -11.00
C HIS A 48 -7.32 -35.52 -11.92
N LEU A 49 -7.61 -34.27 -11.58
CA LEU A 49 -8.44 -33.37 -12.39
C LEU A 49 -7.86 -33.18 -13.80
N ARG A 50 -6.54 -33.05 -13.94
CA ARG A 50 -5.90 -32.97 -15.26
C ARG A 50 -6.15 -34.22 -16.10
N LYS A 51 -6.07 -35.43 -15.50
CA LYS A 51 -6.38 -36.69 -16.20
C LYS A 51 -7.84 -36.75 -16.61
N VAL A 52 -8.75 -36.33 -15.75
CA VAL A 52 -10.19 -36.27 -16.08
C VAL A 52 -10.44 -35.33 -17.26
N VAL A 53 -9.83 -34.13 -17.25
CA VAL A 53 -9.94 -33.18 -18.36
C VAL A 53 -9.40 -33.79 -19.66
N GLU A 54 -8.25 -34.45 -19.64
CA GLU A 54 -7.70 -35.10 -20.83
C GLU A 54 -8.63 -36.21 -21.35
N ASN A 55 -9.11 -37.09 -20.47
CA ASN A 55 -10.06 -38.15 -20.84
C ASN A 55 -11.36 -37.56 -21.42
N THR A 56 -11.89 -36.49 -20.83
CA THR A 56 -13.09 -35.83 -21.37
C THR A 56 -12.83 -35.15 -22.70
N ARG A 57 -11.63 -34.61 -22.96
CA ARG A 57 -11.24 -34.07 -24.27
C ARG A 57 -11.08 -35.16 -25.33
N GLU A 58 -10.58 -36.34 -24.94
CA GLU A 58 -10.52 -37.50 -25.83
C GLU A 58 -11.93 -38.01 -26.19
N ILE A 59 -12.85 -38.06 -25.22
CA ILE A 59 -14.24 -38.48 -25.45
C ILE A 59 -15.02 -37.42 -26.24
N GLN A 60 -14.84 -36.13 -25.94
CA GLN A 60 -15.41 -35.01 -26.69
C GLN A 60 -14.62 -34.68 -27.97
N SER A 61 -13.66 -35.52 -28.36
CA SER A 61 -12.99 -35.34 -29.63
C SER A 61 -14.04 -35.36 -30.73
N VAL A 62 -13.99 -34.35 -31.60
CA VAL A 62 -14.84 -34.20 -32.79
C VAL A 62 -14.95 -35.50 -33.59
N CYS A 63 -13.95 -36.39 -33.47
CA CYS A 63 -13.93 -37.74 -34.03
C CYS A 63 -15.11 -38.64 -33.59
N CYS A 64 -15.50 -38.66 -32.31
CA CYS A 64 -16.61 -39.50 -31.84
C CYS A 64 -17.94 -39.00 -32.39
N LEU A 65 -18.17 -37.68 -32.31
CA LEU A 65 -19.35 -37.05 -32.89
C LEU A 65 -19.40 -37.15 -34.42
N GLN A 66 -18.26 -37.11 -35.10
CA GLN A 66 -18.16 -37.35 -36.55
C GLN A 66 -18.50 -38.79 -36.93
N LYS A 67 -18.07 -39.77 -36.13
CA LYS A 67 -18.43 -41.19 -36.33
C LYS A 67 -19.93 -41.41 -36.13
N ASP A 68 -20.52 -40.82 -35.08
CA ASP A 68 -21.96 -40.91 -34.82
C ASP A 68 -22.79 -40.20 -35.88
N LEU A 69 -22.32 -39.06 -36.39
CA LEU A 69 -22.98 -38.36 -37.49
C LEU A 69 -22.89 -39.18 -38.79
N ALA A 70 -21.73 -39.77 -39.08
CA ALA A 70 -21.54 -40.64 -40.25
C ALA A 70 -22.42 -41.89 -40.19
N SER A 71 -22.57 -42.51 -39.01
CA SER A 71 -23.45 -43.67 -38.83
C SER A 71 -24.92 -43.31 -39.03
N GLN A 72 -25.37 -42.15 -38.51
CA GLN A 72 -26.72 -41.66 -38.77
C GLN A 72 -26.96 -41.38 -40.26
N TYR A 73 -26.04 -40.74 -40.97
CA TYR A 73 -26.17 -40.52 -42.41
C TYR A 73 -26.26 -41.82 -43.21
N LEU A 74 -25.50 -42.85 -42.81
CA LEU A 74 -25.59 -44.18 -43.43
C LEU A 74 -26.97 -44.80 -43.23
N MET A 75 -27.50 -44.77 -42.00
CA MET A 75 -28.84 -45.30 -41.71
C MET A 75 -29.93 -44.59 -42.53
N TYR A 76 -29.88 -43.25 -42.64
CA TYR A 76 -30.85 -42.52 -43.45
C TYR A 76 -30.77 -42.89 -44.94
N ARG A 77 -29.58 -43.16 -45.44
CA ARG A 77 -29.38 -43.61 -46.83
C ARG A 77 -29.97 -45.00 -47.04
N GLU A 78 -29.67 -45.94 -46.15
CA GLU A 78 -30.20 -47.31 -46.19
C GLU A 78 -31.72 -47.32 -46.09
N GLU A 79 -32.29 -46.53 -45.19
CA GLU A 79 -33.75 -46.39 -45.06
C GLU A 79 -34.37 -45.81 -46.34
N ARG A 80 -33.74 -44.79 -46.93
CA ARG A 80 -34.19 -44.23 -48.21
C ARG A 80 -34.16 -45.26 -49.32
N ASP A 81 -33.11 -46.07 -49.41
CA ASP A 81 -32.97 -47.11 -50.44
C ASP A 81 -33.97 -48.26 -50.21
N ALA A 82 -34.21 -48.66 -48.96
CA ALA A 82 -35.26 -49.61 -48.60
C ALA A 82 -36.66 -49.11 -49.00
N ARG A 83 -36.98 -47.83 -48.76
CA ARG A 83 -38.24 -47.21 -49.19
C ARG A 83 -38.38 -47.20 -50.71
N LYS A 84 -37.32 -46.89 -51.45
CA LYS A 84 -37.34 -46.95 -52.93
C LYS A 84 -37.59 -48.37 -53.44
N LEU A 85 -36.95 -49.37 -52.84
CA LEU A 85 -37.17 -50.78 -53.18
C LEU A 85 -38.61 -51.20 -52.89
N LEU A 86 -39.16 -50.78 -51.74
CA LEU A 86 -40.56 -51.04 -51.38
C LEU A 86 -41.52 -50.42 -52.40
N ILE A 87 -41.32 -49.16 -52.77
CA ILE A 87 -42.14 -48.45 -53.78
C ILE A 87 -42.04 -49.15 -55.13
N SER A 88 -40.84 -49.55 -55.56
CA SER A 88 -40.62 -50.30 -56.80
C SER A 88 -41.36 -51.64 -56.78
N ASN A 89 -41.29 -52.38 -55.67
CA ASN A 89 -42.01 -53.64 -55.48
C ASN A 89 -43.52 -53.45 -55.50
N LEU A 90 -44.05 -52.46 -54.78
CA LEU A 90 -45.48 -52.13 -54.79
C LEU A 90 -45.97 -51.77 -56.19
N THR A 91 -45.17 -50.99 -56.92
CA THR A 91 -45.46 -50.62 -58.31
C THR A 91 -45.47 -51.85 -59.22
N SER A 92 -44.45 -52.72 -59.10
CA SER A 92 -44.36 -53.99 -59.85
C SER A 92 -45.51 -54.94 -59.54
N MET A 93 -45.91 -55.07 -58.28
CA MET A 93 -47.06 -55.87 -57.86
C MET A 93 -48.37 -55.29 -58.38
N SER A 94 -48.54 -53.97 -58.36
CA SER A 94 -49.71 -53.31 -58.94
C SER A 94 -49.83 -53.58 -60.45
N TYR A 95 -48.72 -53.51 -61.20
CA TYR A 95 -48.68 -53.90 -62.61
C TYR A 95 -48.98 -55.40 -62.83
N LYS A 96 -48.52 -56.29 -61.95
CA LYS A 96 -48.82 -57.74 -62.02
C LYS A 96 -50.28 -58.07 -61.72
N VAL A 97 -50.90 -57.37 -60.76
CA VAL A 97 -52.33 -57.53 -60.41
C VAL A 97 -53.24 -56.98 -61.51
N MET A 98 -52.80 -55.98 -62.27
CA MET A 98 -53.52 -55.50 -63.46
C MET A 98 -53.29 -56.33 -64.73
N SER A 99 -52.42 -57.34 -64.70
CA SER A 99 -52.29 -58.32 -65.79
C SER A 99 -53.33 -59.44 -65.60
N PRO A 100 -54.22 -59.71 -66.57
CA PRO A 100 -55.51 -60.32 -66.29
C PRO A 100 -55.42 -61.82 -65.95
N LEU A 101 -55.88 -62.15 -64.74
CA LEU A 101 -56.95 -63.14 -64.49
C LEU A 101 -57.02 -64.30 -65.50
N LYS A 102 -56.01 -65.20 -65.54
CA LYS A 102 -56.06 -66.34 -66.48
C LYS A 102 -55.21 -67.56 -66.10
N THR A 103 -55.22 -68.02 -64.84
CA THR A 103 -54.67 -69.36 -64.54
C THR A 103 -55.17 -69.94 -63.21
N TRP A 104 -56.46 -70.20 -63.07
CA TRP A 104 -56.93 -71.18 -62.09
C TRP A 104 -58.09 -71.99 -62.67
N SER A 105 -57.72 -72.99 -63.47
CA SER A 105 -58.61 -74.08 -63.86
C SER A 105 -57.75 -75.26 -64.28
N CYS A 106 -57.52 -76.22 -63.39
CA CYS A 106 -57.86 -77.63 -63.65
C CYS A 106 -57.74 -78.45 -62.35
N LEU A 107 -58.67 -79.39 -62.24
CA LEU A 107 -58.93 -80.26 -61.12
C LEU A 107 -57.97 -81.45 -61.06
N SER A 108 -57.78 -81.92 -59.82
CA SER A 108 -57.58 -83.31 -59.37
C SER A 108 -57.70 -84.41 -60.43
N GLU A 109 -56.63 -85.16 -60.63
CA GLU A 109 -56.66 -86.55 -61.13
C GLU A 109 -55.64 -87.39 -60.34
N VAL A 110 -56.08 -88.59 -59.96
CA VAL A 110 -55.27 -89.62 -59.30
C VAL A 110 -54.32 -90.18 -60.36
N GLU A 111 -53.13 -89.60 -60.45
CA GLU A 111 -52.07 -90.12 -61.32
C GLU A 111 -51.23 -91.13 -60.55
N LEU A 112 -51.10 -92.33 -61.12
CA LEU A 112 -49.98 -93.22 -60.89
C LEU A 112 -48.70 -92.38 -61.01
N GLU A 113 -47.97 -92.17 -59.91
CA GLU A 113 -46.87 -91.21 -59.88
C GLU A 113 -45.80 -91.58 -60.92
N ASP A 114 -45.60 -90.67 -61.86
CA ASP A 114 -44.55 -90.76 -62.89
C ASP A 114 -43.19 -90.79 -62.18
N PRO A 115 -42.31 -91.78 -62.45
CA PRO A 115 -40.99 -91.87 -61.82
C PRO A 115 -40.12 -90.63 -62.06
N VAL A 116 -40.43 -89.80 -63.05
CA VAL A 116 -39.80 -88.50 -63.25
C VAL A 116 -40.30 -87.47 -62.22
N LYS A 117 -41.59 -87.47 -61.88
CA LYS A 117 -42.17 -86.62 -60.83
C LYS A 117 -41.62 -87.00 -59.46
N GLU A 118 -41.47 -88.28 -59.16
CA GLU A 118 -40.83 -88.74 -57.92
C GLU A 118 -39.36 -88.28 -57.83
N LYS A 119 -38.59 -88.41 -58.92
CA LYS A 119 -37.20 -87.92 -58.96
C LYS A 119 -37.12 -86.41 -58.79
N LEU A 120 -38.04 -85.66 -59.39
CA LEU A 120 -38.10 -84.21 -59.25
C LEU A 120 -38.48 -83.82 -57.82
N ALA A 121 -39.49 -84.47 -57.23
CA ALA A 121 -39.91 -84.27 -55.84
C ALA A 121 -38.78 -84.58 -54.87
N LEU A 122 -38.06 -85.69 -55.09
CA LEU A 122 -36.90 -86.06 -54.27
C LEU A 122 -35.75 -85.07 -54.42
N LYS A 123 -35.51 -84.52 -55.62
CA LYS A 123 -34.53 -83.45 -55.82
C LYS A 123 -34.92 -82.18 -55.06
N VAL A 124 -36.18 -81.75 -55.16
CA VAL A 124 -36.71 -80.60 -54.43
C VAL A 124 -36.60 -80.82 -52.92
N CYS A 125 -36.98 -82.00 -52.42
CA CYS A 125 -36.84 -82.36 -51.01
C CYS A 125 -35.39 -82.30 -50.53
N ARG A 126 -34.43 -82.73 -51.35
CA ARG A 126 -32.99 -82.63 -51.03
C ARG A 126 -32.52 -81.17 -50.99
N GLU A 127 -32.93 -80.36 -51.95
CA GLU A 127 -32.60 -78.93 -51.97
C GLU A 127 -33.21 -78.21 -50.76
N ASP A 128 -34.46 -78.51 -50.41
CA ASP A 128 -35.12 -77.91 -49.25
C ASP A 128 -34.50 -78.38 -47.93
N LEU A 129 -34.09 -79.64 -47.83
CA LEU A 129 -33.31 -80.13 -46.70
C LEU A 129 -32.00 -79.35 -46.55
N THR A 130 -31.28 -79.12 -47.65
CA THR A 130 -30.03 -78.34 -47.60
C THR A 130 -30.26 -76.87 -47.22
N LYS A 131 -31.35 -76.25 -47.70
CA LYS A 131 -31.73 -74.89 -47.32
C LYS A 131 -32.04 -74.80 -45.82
N ALA A 132 -32.85 -75.74 -45.32
CA ALA A 132 -33.19 -75.81 -43.90
C ALA A 132 -31.95 -76.04 -43.01
N GLN A 133 -31.02 -76.89 -43.45
CA GLN A 133 -29.74 -77.09 -42.75
C GLN A 133 -28.88 -75.83 -42.74
N LEU A 134 -28.81 -75.09 -43.86
CA LEU A 134 -28.10 -73.81 -43.92
C LEU A 134 -28.73 -72.75 -43.03
N GLU A 135 -30.06 -72.65 -42.99
CA GLU A 135 -30.78 -71.75 -42.09
C GLU A 135 -30.54 -72.10 -40.62
N LEU A 136 -30.56 -73.39 -40.27
CA LEU A 136 -30.29 -73.85 -38.91
C LEU A 136 -28.84 -73.53 -38.49
N ASN A 137 -27.87 -73.76 -39.38
CA ASN A 137 -26.47 -73.40 -39.12
C ASN A 137 -26.29 -71.89 -38.99
N ARG A 138 -27.00 -71.10 -39.80
CA ARG A 138 -27.01 -69.65 -39.72
C ARG A 138 -27.59 -69.19 -38.38
N LEU A 139 -28.73 -69.72 -37.95
CA LEU A 139 -29.31 -69.42 -36.64
C LEU A 139 -28.40 -69.87 -35.50
N HIS A 140 -27.73 -71.01 -35.62
CA HIS A 140 -26.78 -71.45 -34.61
C HIS A 140 -25.56 -70.53 -34.53
N ALA A 141 -25.07 -70.00 -35.65
CA ALA A 141 -24.00 -69.01 -35.67
C ALA A 141 -24.44 -67.63 -35.15
N GLU A 142 -25.66 -67.20 -35.47
CA GLU A 142 -26.22 -65.91 -35.04
C GLU A 142 -26.64 -65.89 -33.57
N TYR A 143 -27.15 -67.02 -33.04
CA TYR A 143 -27.72 -67.12 -31.69
C TYR A 143 -26.92 -68.01 -30.73
N GLY A 144 -25.85 -68.67 -31.18
CA GLY A 144 -25.02 -69.53 -30.35
C GLY A 144 -24.30 -68.80 -29.21
N ASP A 145 -23.99 -67.51 -29.42
CA ASP A 145 -23.33 -66.62 -28.45
C ASP A 145 -24.33 -65.74 -27.65
N VAL A 146 -25.64 -65.93 -27.85
CA VAL A 146 -26.64 -65.14 -27.12
C VAL A 146 -26.81 -65.70 -25.70
N VAL A 147 -26.68 -64.81 -24.71
CA VAL A 147 -26.81 -65.11 -23.28
C VAL A 147 -28.11 -65.90 -23.03
N PRO A 148 -28.03 -67.12 -22.46
CA PRO A 148 -29.21 -67.90 -22.13
C PRO A 148 -30.18 -67.07 -21.29
N ARG A 149 -31.49 -67.19 -21.56
CA ARG A 149 -32.53 -66.44 -20.85
C ARG A 149 -32.41 -66.51 -19.32
N ARG A 150 -31.96 -67.66 -18.80
CA ARG A 150 -31.67 -67.86 -17.37
C ARG A 150 -30.61 -66.89 -16.84
N ASP A 151 -29.53 -66.71 -17.56
CA ASP A 151 -28.41 -65.86 -17.14
C ASP A 151 -28.80 -64.39 -17.26
N LEU A 152 -29.61 -64.03 -18.26
CA LEU A 152 -30.21 -62.71 -18.36
C LEU A 152 -31.16 -62.41 -17.19
N GLU A 153 -32.02 -63.35 -16.82
CA GLU A 153 -32.90 -63.20 -15.65
C GLU A 153 -32.12 -63.09 -14.33
N ILE A 154 -31.01 -63.82 -14.20
CA ILE A 154 -30.11 -63.70 -13.03
C ILE A 154 -29.44 -62.33 -13.02
N LEU A 155 -28.94 -61.87 -14.17
CA LEU A 155 -28.30 -60.57 -14.30
C LEU A 155 -29.27 -59.43 -13.99
N ASP A 156 -30.52 -59.53 -14.47
CA ASP A 156 -31.59 -58.56 -14.17
C ASP A 156 -31.91 -58.50 -12.68
N ARG A 157 -31.93 -59.65 -11.98
CA ARG A 157 -32.10 -59.68 -10.52
C ARG A 157 -30.95 -58.99 -9.81
N ILE A 158 -29.70 -59.31 -10.18
CA ILE A 158 -28.50 -58.69 -9.61
C ILE A 158 -28.50 -57.18 -9.85
N HIS A 159 -28.90 -56.74 -11.06
CA HIS A 159 -28.98 -55.33 -11.39
C HIS A 159 -30.03 -54.61 -10.53
N LYS A 160 -31.24 -55.17 -10.40
CA LYS A 160 -32.30 -54.63 -9.54
C LYS A 160 -31.85 -54.54 -8.08
N ASP A 161 -31.24 -55.59 -7.54
CA ASP A 161 -30.72 -55.59 -6.16
C ASP A 161 -29.62 -54.54 -5.97
N SER A 162 -28.72 -54.40 -6.94
CA SER A 162 -27.66 -53.39 -6.89
C SER A 162 -28.22 -51.98 -6.94
N LEU A 163 -29.25 -51.75 -7.77
CA LEU A 163 -29.93 -50.47 -7.89
C LEU A 163 -30.65 -50.09 -6.59
N LEU A 164 -31.32 -51.04 -5.93
CA LEU A 164 -31.93 -50.82 -4.62
C LEU A 164 -30.89 -50.51 -3.53
N LYS A 165 -29.74 -51.19 -3.54
CA LYS A 165 -28.63 -50.90 -2.62
C LYS A 165 -28.09 -49.49 -2.82
N VAL A 166 -27.83 -49.10 -4.07
CA VAL A 166 -27.38 -47.74 -4.40
C VAL A 166 -28.42 -46.72 -3.97
N GLN A 167 -29.70 -46.92 -4.27
CA GLN A 167 -30.76 -46.01 -3.83
C GLN A 167 -30.86 -45.91 -2.30
N SER A 168 -30.76 -47.02 -1.58
CA SER A 168 -30.77 -46.98 -0.10
C SER A 168 -29.55 -46.27 0.47
N ILE A 169 -28.36 -46.45 -0.10
CA ILE A 169 -27.13 -45.81 0.36
C ILE A 169 -27.19 -44.32 0.02
N THR A 170 -27.47 -43.99 -1.25
CA THR A 170 -27.60 -42.61 -1.70
C THR A 170 -28.65 -41.88 -0.88
N GLY A 171 -29.88 -42.39 -0.73
CA GLY A 171 -30.90 -41.71 0.08
C GLY A 171 -30.44 -41.50 1.53
N LYS A 172 -30.06 -42.57 2.24
CA LYS A 172 -29.74 -42.45 3.68
C LYS A 172 -28.50 -41.61 3.95
N TYR A 173 -27.40 -41.86 3.27
CA TYR A 173 -26.15 -41.16 3.54
C TYR A 173 -26.16 -39.73 2.97
N PHE A 174 -26.77 -39.51 1.80
CA PHE A 174 -26.87 -38.16 1.25
C PHE A 174 -27.76 -37.28 2.11
N ASP A 175 -28.94 -37.76 2.50
CA ASP A 175 -29.86 -36.98 3.33
C ASP A 175 -29.28 -36.73 4.72
N GLN A 176 -28.59 -37.72 5.30
CA GLN A 176 -27.88 -37.54 6.56
C GLN A 176 -26.76 -36.48 6.45
N MET A 177 -25.85 -36.63 5.48
CA MET A 177 -24.75 -35.68 5.27
C MET A 177 -25.25 -34.28 4.98
N LYS A 178 -26.34 -34.17 4.21
CA LYS A 178 -27.00 -32.89 3.94
C LYS A 178 -27.56 -32.27 5.22
N GLY A 179 -28.24 -33.07 6.05
CA GLY A 179 -28.73 -32.61 7.35
C GLY A 179 -27.61 -32.15 8.28
N GLU A 180 -26.52 -32.91 8.39
CA GLU A 180 -25.34 -32.53 9.19
C GLU A 180 -24.72 -31.23 8.65
N TYR A 181 -24.57 -31.10 7.33
CA TYR A 181 -24.09 -29.87 6.69
C TYR A 181 -24.99 -28.67 7.00
N ASP A 182 -26.30 -28.83 6.84
CA ASP A 182 -27.27 -27.76 7.10
C ASP A 182 -27.23 -27.32 8.58
N THR A 183 -27.08 -28.27 9.52
CA THR A 183 -26.90 -27.93 10.94
C THR A 183 -25.59 -27.20 11.21
N LEU A 184 -24.48 -27.63 10.60
CA LEU A 184 -23.18 -26.97 10.77
C LEU A 184 -23.19 -25.56 10.18
N LEU A 185 -23.86 -25.39 9.04
CA LEU A 185 -24.05 -24.08 8.41
C LEU A 185 -24.82 -23.13 9.32
N GLU A 186 -25.85 -23.61 10.02
CA GLU A 186 -26.61 -22.80 10.96
C GLU A 186 -25.78 -22.41 12.19
N VAL A 187 -25.03 -23.37 12.77
CA VAL A 187 -24.09 -23.08 13.86
C VAL A 187 -23.04 -22.05 13.43
N HIS A 188 -22.49 -22.17 12.22
CA HIS A 188 -21.52 -21.21 11.69
C HIS A 188 -22.11 -19.79 11.57
N LYS A 189 -23.34 -19.66 11.08
CA LYS A 189 -24.04 -18.35 11.01
C LYS A 189 -24.23 -17.76 12.40
N GLN A 190 -24.64 -18.58 13.37
CA GLN A 190 -24.82 -18.14 14.76
C GLN A 190 -23.49 -17.67 15.38
N VAL A 191 -22.43 -18.46 15.25
CA VAL A 191 -21.08 -18.11 15.76
C VAL A 191 -20.55 -16.84 15.10
N THR A 192 -20.79 -16.68 13.79
CA THR A 192 -20.42 -15.46 13.05
C THR A 192 -21.15 -14.25 13.62
N SER A 193 -22.45 -14.35 13.84
CA SER A 193 -23.27 -13.28 14.41
C SER A 193 -22.82 -12.91 15.83
N GLN A 194 -22.49 -13.92 16.66
CA GLN A 194 -21.94 -13.70 18.00
C GLN A 194 -20.58 -13.00 17.95
N ARG A 195 -19.69 -13.43 17.05
CA ARG A 195 -18.39 -12.80 16.84
C ARG A 195 -18.54 -11.35 16.41
N ASP A 196 -19.45 -11.04 15.49
CA ASP A 196 -19.69 -9.67 15.03
C ASP A 196 -20.27 -8.78 16.15
N SER A 197 -21.16 -9.33 16.99
CA SER A 197 -21.66 -8.63 18.19
C SER A 197 -20.53 -8.30 19.18
N LEU A 198 -19.68 -9.29 19.50
CA LEU A 198 -18.55 -9.11 20.41
C LEU A 198 -17.50 -8.14 19.84
N GLN A 199 -17.27 -8.18 18.53
CA GLN A 199 -16.40 -7.23 17.85
C GLN A 199 -16.95 -5.80 17.97
N GLY A 200 -18.26 -5.61 17.77
CA GLY A 200 -18.91 -4.32 17.98
C GLY A 200 -18.77 -3.81 19.42
N GLU A 201 -18.92 -4.68 20.41
CA GLU A 201 -18.70 -4.33 21.83
C GLU A 201 -17.24 -3.94 22.10
N LEU A 202 -16.27 -4.70 21.56
CA LEU A 202 -14.85 -4.39 21.68
C LEU A 202 -14.49 -3.04 21.04
N ASP A 203 -15.05 -2.74 19.88
CA ASP A 203 -14.83 -1.47 19.19
C ASP A 203 -15.44 -0.31 20.00
N GLY A 204 -16.65 -0.49 20.55
CA GLY A 204 -17.25 0.47 21.50
C GLY A 204 -16.38 0.71 22.74
N PHE A 205 -15.80 -0.34 23.31
CA PHE A 205 -14.84 -0.19 24.42
C PHE A 205 -13.55 0.51 23.98
N ARG A 206 -12.98 0.16 22.83
CA ARG A 206 -11.76 0.84 22.31
C ARG A 206 -11.99 2.34 22.11
N GLU A 207 -13.16 2.72 21.63
CA GLU A 207 -13.53 4.12 21.49
C GLU A 207 -13.70 4.82 22.85
N ALA A 208 -14.28 4.14 23.84
CA ALA A 208 -14.50 4.68 25.17
C ALA A 208 -13.24 4.77 26.05
N TYR A 209 -12.28 3.83 25.90
CA TYR A 209 -11.10 3.72 26.76
C TYR A 209 -9.84 4.40 26.22
N SER A 210 -9.84 4.96 24.99
CA SER A 210 -8.76 5.87 24.59
C SER A 210 -9.03 7.24 25.22
N PRO A 211 -8.23 7.72 26.20
CA PRO A 211 -8.37 9.07 26.71
C PRO A 211 -8.02 10.00 25.54
N ARG A 212 -9.04 10.54 24.88
CA ARG A 212 -8.85 11.38 23.72
C ARG A 212 -8.21 12.69 24.21
N PRO A 213 -7.08 13.15 23.64
CA PRO A 213 -6.50 14.42 24.02
C PRO A 213 -7.52 15.55 23.82
N ASP A 214 -7.54 16.52 24.72
CA ASP A 214 -8.31 17.74 24.51
C ASP A 214 -7.62 18.54 23.39
N TRP A 215 -8.15 18.43 22.18
CA TRP A 215 -7.57 19.03 20.98
C TRP A 215 -7.51 20.56 21.04
N GLU A 216 -8.41 21.19 21.80
CA GLU A 216 -8.41 22.64 21.99
C GLU A 216 -7.19 23.06 22.84
N GLN A 217 -6.93 22.35 23.95
CA GLN A 217 -5.73 22.56 24.77
C GLN A 217 -4.45 22.26 23.98
N CYS A 218 -4.44 21.21 23.16
CA CYS A 218 -3.30 20.90 22.30
C CYS A 218 -3.05 21.99 21.24
N ALA A 219 -4.11 22.59 20.69
CA ALA A 219 -4.02 23.64 19.68
C ALA A 219 -3.48 24.96 20.26
N ASP A 220 -3.82 25.27 21.52
CA ASP A 220 -3.32 26.44 22.25
C ASP A 220 -1.81 26.33 22.58
N MET A 221 -1.31 25.13 22.89
CA MET A 221 0.12 24.91 23.13
C MET A 221 0.97 24.95 21.85
N LEU A 222 0.37 24.78 20.68
CA LEU A 222 1.04 24.77 19.39
C LEU A 222 0.97 26.14 18.71
N ARG A 223 1.24 26.23 17.39
CA ARG A 223 1.29 27.48 16.58
C ARG A 223 -0.03 28.31 16.52
N GLY A 224 -0.89 28.22 17.53
CA GLY A 224 -2.09 29.03 17.77
C GLY A 224 -3.39 28.33 17.37
N SER A 225 -4.41 28.44 18.22
CA SER A 225 -5.72 27.78 18.08
C SER A 225 -6.41 28.00 16.72
N LYS A 226 -6.29 29.20 16.12
CA LYS A 226 -6.94 29.52 14.84
C LYS A 226 -6.44 28.69 13.65
N HIS A 227 -5.14 28.37 13.62
CA HIS A 227 -4.55 27.58 12.53
C HIS A 227 -5.04 26.13 12.58
N TRP A 228 -5.06 25.56 13.78
CA TRP A 228 -5.51 24.19 14.02
C TRP A 228 -7.03 24.05 13.95
N ALA A 229 -7.80 25.07 14.33
CA ALA A 229 -9.26 25.05 14.23
C ALA A 229 -9.73 24.81 12.79
N VAL A 230 -9.05 25.41 11.80
CA VAL A 230 -9.34 25.20 10.37
C VAL A 230 -8.95 23.78 9.93
N LEU A 231 -7.79 23.29 10.37
CA LEU A 231 -7.27 21.96 9.99
C LEU A 231 -8.02 20.80 10.68
N PHE A 232 -8.56 21.02 11.88
CA PHE A 232 -9.26 20.00 12.66
C PHE A 232 -10.77 19.99 12.43
N GLN A 233 -11.31 20.98 11.69
CA GLN A 233 -12.73 21.06 11.39
C GLN A 233 -13.18 19.86 10.56
N GLY A 234 -14.19 19.14 11.07
CA GLY A 234 -14.75 17.94 10.42
C GLY A 234 -13.88 16.68 10.46
N GLN A 235 -12.68 16.73 11.08
CA GLN A 235 -11.76 15.60 11.13
C GLN A 235 -11.96 14.75 12.39
N SER A 236 -11.80 13.43 12.25
CA SER A 236 -11.78 12.50 13.40
C SER A 236 -10.54 12.72 14.26
N SER A 237 -10.56 12.32 15.53
CA SER A 237 -9.40 12.48 16.42
C SER A 237 -8.13 11.79 15.91
N GLN A 238 -8.26 10.66 15.20
CA GLN A 238 -7.12 10.00 14.58
C GLN A 238 -6.58 10.81 13.39
N GLN A 239 -7.47 11.39 12.59
CA GLN A 239 -7.09 12.28 11.48
C GLN A 239 -6.44 13.57 11.99
N ARG A 240 -6.96 14.16 13.08
CA ARG A 240 -6.34 15.32 13.76
C ARG A 240 -4.93 15.00 14.23
N LEU A 241 -4.74 13.83 14.86
CA LEU A 241 -3.40 13.36 15.25
C LEU A 241 -2.48 13.18 14.05
N ALA A 242 -2.96 12.60 12.95
CA ALA A 242 -2.17 12.41 11.74
C ALA A 242 -1.75 13.75 11.10
N ILE A 243 -2.66 14.73 11.05
CA ILE A 243 -2.37 16.09 10.56
C ILE A 243 -1.34 16.77 11.45
N LEU A 244 -1.49 16.66 12.77
CA LEU A 244 -0.56 17.21 13.75
C LEU A 244 0.82 16.56 13.66
N LEU A 245 0.90 15.24 13.47
CA LEU A 245 2.15 14.53 13.24
C LEU A 245 2.78 14.87 11.88
N ALA A 246 1.99 15.19 10.86
CA ALA A 246 2.52 15.64 9.56
C ALA A 246 3.11 17.05 9.62
N GLU A 247 2.51 17.94 10.41
CA GLU A 247 3.01 19.31 10.65
C GLU A 247 4.21 19.32 11.62
N LEU A 248 4.13 18.61 12.75
CA LEU A 248 5.24 18.49 13.70
C LEU A 248 6.40 17.65 13.14
N GLY A 249 6.05 16.60 12.39
CA GLY A 249 6.97 15.73 11.67
C GLY A 249 7.29 16.25 10.28
N GLY A 250 7.13 17.55 10.03
CA GLY A 250 7.56 18.22 8.81
C GLY A 250 8.91 17.66 8.37
N LYS A 251 8.88 17.01 7.20
CA LYS A 251 10.00 16.31 6.56
C LYS A 251 11.33 17.00 6.86
N THR A 252 12.27 16.27 7.44
CA THR A 252 13.70 16.47 7.20
C THR A 252 13.98 16.16 5.72
N SER A 253 13.45 16.97 4.81
CA SER A 253 13.70 16.81 3.37
C SER A 253 15.19 16.96 3.13
N GLU A 254 15.78 15.97 2.47
CA GLU A 254 17.19 15.94 2.10
C GLU A 254 17.55 17.02 1.07
N LEU A 255 16.53 17.64 0.46
CA LEU A 255 16.66 18.63 -0.61
C LEU A 255 15.81 19.87 -0.28
N PHE A 256 16.42 21.05 -0.38
CA PHE A 256 15.76 22.35 -0.42
C PHE A 256 15.37 22.69 -1.86
N THR A 257 14.28 23.45 -2.01
CA THR A 257 13.91 24.05 -3.29
C THR A 257 14.27 25.53 -3.25
N GLY A 258 15.02 26.00 -4.24
CA GLY A 258 15.41 27.41 -4.38
C GLY A 258 14.20 28.33 -4.50
N LEU A 259 14.27 29.49 -3.86
CA LEU A 259 13.24 30.52 -3.82
C LEU A 259 13.21 31.40 -5.09
N GLY A 260 14.12 31.19 -6.04
CA GLY A 260 14.18 31.89 -7.32
C GLY A 260 15.06 33.14 -7.32
N THR A 261 15.18 33.80 -8.48
CA THR A 261 16.00 35.01 -8.70
C THR A 261 15.23 36.33 -8.61
N SER A 262 14.00 36.32 -8.09
CA SER A 262 13.14 37.52 -7.98
C SER A 262 13.73 38.57 -7.03
N ASP A 263 13.37 39.84 -7.25
CA ASP A 263 13.80 40.95 -6.40
C ASP A 263 13.25 40.89 -4.96
N ASP A 264 12.15 40.14 -4.75
CA ASP A 264 11.54 39.88 -3.44
C ASP A 264 12.36 38.92 -2.56
N VAL A 265 13.32 38.18 -3.15
CA VAL A 265 14.16 37.22 -2.43
C VAL A 265 15.44 37.90 -1.94
N PRO A 266 15.86 37.71 -0.67
CA PRO A 266 17.12 38.26 -0.18
C PRO A 266 18.30 37.82 -1.04
N ILE A 267 19.23 38.74 -1.32
CA ILE A 267 20.33 38.56 -2.27
C ILE A 267 21.12 37.27 -2.02
N TYR A 268 21.38 36.94 -0.75
CA TYR A 268 22.08 35.72 -0.33
C TYR A 268 21.29 34.41 -0.53
N LEU A 269 20.04 34.44 -0.99
CA LEU A 269 19.20 33.27 -1.27
C LEU A 269 18.70 33.19 -2.73
N ARG A 270 19.14 34.10 -3.61
CA ARG A 270 18.73 34.17 -5.02
C ARG A 270 19.39 33.07 -5.88
N TYR A 271 19.05 31.82 -5.59
CA TYR A 271 19.51 30.65 -6.34
C TYR A 271 18.32 29.83 -6.84
N GLU A 272 18.42 29.32 -8.07
CA GLU A 272 17.43 28.44 -8.70
C GLU A 272 17.88 26.98 -8.70
N GLY A 273 16.96 26.05 -8.41
CA GLY A 273 17.23 24.61 -8.45
C GLY A 273 16.90 23.87 -7.16
N GLN A 274 17.30 22.60 -7.09
CA GLN A 274 17.21 21.78 -5.88
C GLN A 274 18.57 21.68 -5.21
N PHE A 275 18.64 22.03 -3.93
CA PHE A 275 19.88 22.11 -3.17
C PHE A 275 19.92 21.04 -2.09
N LYS A 276 21.05 20.35 -1.92
CA LYS A 276 21.17 19.34 -0.86
C LYS A 276 21.27 20.01 0.51
N ASN A 277 20.53 19.46 1.48
CA ASN A 277 20.66 19.88 2.87
C ASN A 277 21.93 19.28 3.49
N LEU A 278 22.92 20.13 3.74
CA LEU A 278 24.21 19.74 4.29
C LEU A 278 24.16 19.39 5.79
N ARG A 279 23.00 19.58 6.44
CA ARG A 279 22.76 19.28 7.87
C ARG A 279 23.88 19.80 8.78
N LEU A 280 24.17 21.09 8.64
CA LEU A 280 25.25 21.75 9.37
C LEU A 280 25.02 21.63 10.87
N LYS A 281 26.04 21.13 11.59
CA LYS A 281 26.01 21.11 13.05
C LYS A 281 26.25 22.51 13.58
N LYS A 282 25.80 22.78 14.81
CA LYS A 282 26.01 24.06 15.51
C LYS A 282 27.44 24.59 15.41
N ALA A 283 28.45 23.73 15.55
CA ALA A 283 29.86 24.12 15.47
C ALA A 283 30.27 24.65 14.08
N ASP A 284 29.72 24.06 13.00
CA ASP A 284 30.00 24.48 11.63
C ASP A 284 29.31 25.80 11.30
N VAL A 285 28.06 25.98 11.75
CA VAL A 285 27.32 27.25 11.62
C VAL A 285 28.07 28.40 12.32
N VAL A 286 28.52 28.18 13.56
CA VAL A 286 29.27 29.19 14.32
C VAL A 286 30.63 29.50 13.69
N ARG A 287 31.31 28.49 13.12
CA ARG A 287 32.59 28.71 12.40
C ARG A 287 32.38 29.62 11.19
N ILE A 288 31.38 29.33 10.36
CA ILE A 288 31.08 30.12 9.16
C ILE A 288 30.70 31.55 9.54
N ILE A 289 29.86 31.73 10.58
CA ILE A 289 29.51 33.07 11.07
C ILE A 289 30.76 33.83 11.53
N LYS A 290 31.69 33.19 12.23
CA LYS A 290 32.95 33.82 12.66
C LYS A 290 33.86 34.20 11.49
N GLU A 291 33.91 33.38 10.44
CA GLU A 291 34.67 33.66 9.22
C GLU A 291 34.09 34.86 8.48
N VAL A 292 32.77 34.89 8.29
CA VAL A 292 32.04 36.04 7.72
C VAL A 292 32.31 37.31 8.51
N TRP A 293 32.25 37.26 9.85
CA TRP A 293 32.56 38.43 10.69
C TRP A 293 34.02 38.86 10.64
N LYS A 294 34.96 37.92 10.46
CA LYS A 294 36.38 38.23 10.39
C LYS A 294 36.71 38.94 9.08
N GLU A 295 36.17 38.48 7.97
CA GLU A 295 36.41 39.07 6.65
C GLU A 295 35.64 40.39 6.46
N LYS A 296 34.44 40.51 7.03
CA LYS A 296 33.65 41.74 6.97
C LYS A 296 34.27 42.91 7.75
N ARG A 297 35.26 42.68 8.64
CA ARG A 297 35.99 43.77 9.31
C ARG A 297 36.75 44.67 8.33
N ASP A 298 37.09 44.13 7.16
CA ASP A 298 37.91 44.83 6.17
C ASP A 298 37.05 45.56 5.10
N GLU A 299 35.73 45.29 5.03
CA GLU A 299 34.81 45.86 4.03
C GLU A 299 33.50 46.43 4.62
N CYS A 300 33.17 47.68 4.30
CA CYS A 300 32.00 48.42 4.79
C CYS A 300 30.68 48.14 4.03
N SER A 301 30.53 46.96 3.41
CA SER A 301 29.34 46.61 2.62
C SER A 301 28.15 46.14 3.49
N ASP A 302 26.93 46.20 2.94
CA ASP A 302 25.74 45.63 3.59
C ASP A 302 25.93 44.12 3.82
N LEU A 303 25.49 43.62 4.97
CA LEU A 303 25.79 42.25 5.40
C LEU A 303 25.19 41.21 4.43
N SER A 304 24.02 41.52 3.87
CA SER A 304 23.33 40.65 2.91
C SER A 304 24.09 40.49 1.59
N GLU A 305 24.63 41.59 1.07
CA GLU A 305 25.44 41.58 -0.16
C GLU A 305 26.81 40.95 0.07
N PHE A 306 27.43 41.23 1.21
CA PHE A 306 28.70 40.65 1.60
C PHE A 306 28.59 39.13 1.76
N LEU A 307 27.54 38.63 2.43
CA LEU A 307 27.33 37.20 2.62
C LEU A 307 27.18 36.47 1.27
N HIS A 308 26.46 37.06 0.33
CA HIS A 308 26.32 36.50 -1.02
C HIS A 308 27.68 36.39 -1.73
N LYS A 309 28.46 37.48 -1.75
CA LYS A 309 29.81 37.50 -2.34
C LYS A 309 30.77 36.52 -1.67
N HIS A 310 30.72 36.42 -0.34
CA HIS A 310 31.55 35.51 0.44
C HIS A 310 31.23 34.04 0.11
N LEU A 311 29.94 33.68 0.04
CA LEU A 311 29.52 32.32 -0.30
C LEU A 311 29.87 31.95 -1.76
N GLU A 312 29.77 32.90 -2.70
CA GLU A 312 30.21 32.69 -4.08
C GLU A 312 31.73 32.54 -4.19
N SER A 313 32.51 33.36 -3.48
CA SER A 313 33.98 33.30 -3.51
C SER A 313 34.54 32.03 -2.86
N GLN A 314 33.88 31.51 -1.80
CA GLN A 314 34.37 30.33 -1.05
C GLN A 314 33.85 29.00 -1.61
N HIS A 315 32.63 28.99 -2.17
CA HIS A 315 31.93 27.74 -2.52
C HIS A 315 31.48 27.64 -3.98
N GLY A 316 31.67 28.69 -4.80
CA GLY A 316 31.41 28.66 -6.24
C GLY A 316 30.02 28.14 -6.60
N GLU A 317 29.95 27.09 -7.43
CA GLU A 317 28.69 26.48 -7.88
C GLU A 317 27.83 25.89 -6.74
N LYS A 318 28.41 25.65 -5.55
CA LYS A 318 27.67 25.14 -4.37
C LYS A 318 27.20 26.24 -3.43
N ALA A 319 27.39 27.52 -3.77
CA ALA A 319 27.00 28.64 -2.92
C ALA A 319 25.52 28.56 -2.50
N GLY A 320 24.63 28.12 -3.39
CA GLY A 320 23.22 27.88 -3.07
C GLY A 320 23.01 26.80 -2.00
N GLU A 321 23.68 25.65 -2.10
CA GLU A 321 23.56 24.57 -1.10
C GLU A 321 23.99 25.02 0.29
N TRP A 322 25.06 25.81 0.36
CA TRP A 322 25.58 26.38 1.60
C TRP A 322 24.68 27.50 2.14
N ALA A 323 24.15 28.38 1.28
CA ALA A 323 23.25 29.44 1.69
C ALA A 323 21.97 28.88 2.35
N TYR A 324 21.30 27.94 1.69
CA TYR A 324 20.07 27.33 2.21
C TYR A 324 20.34 26.49 3.47
N SER A 325 21.46 25.76 3.51
CA SER A 325 21.85 24.98 4.70
C SER A 325 22.25 25.87 5.89
N LEU A 326 22.89 27.01 5.64
CA LEU A 326 23.31 27.98 6.67
C LEU A 326 22.10 28.68 7.28
N ILE A 327 21.15 29.15 6.46
CA ILE A 327 19.92 29.79 6.95
C ILE A 327 19.06 28.79 7.73
N GLU A 328 18.97 27.55 7.29
CA GLU A 328 18.29 26.50 8.06
C GLU A 328 18.99 26.21 9.39
N GLY A 329 20.34 26.16 9.40
CA GLY A 329 21.13 26.02 10.62
C GLY A 329 20.91 27.19 11.59
N ILE A 330 20.86 28.43 11.09
CA ILE A 330 20.58 29.63 11.88
C ILE A 330 19.18 29.57 12.50
N ARG A 331 18.17 29.10 11.76
CA ARG A 331 16.80 28.89 12.27
C ARG A 331 16.74 27.82 13.35
N GLN A 332 17.45 26.70 13.16
CA GLN A 332 17.47 25.60 14.14
C GLN A 332 18.19 25.98 15.45
N TYR A 333 19.23 26.82 15.37
CA TYR A 333 20.03 27.24 16.51
C TYR A 333 19.72 28.67 17.00
N GLN A 334 18.52 29.19 16.73
CA GLN A 334 18.10 30.55 17.12
C GLN A 334 18.13 30.78 18.65
N LYS A 335 18.16 29.72 19.46
CA LYS A 335 18.30 29.82 20.92
C LYS A 335 19.71 30.23 21.38
N ASP A 336 20.71 30.22 20.50
CA ASP A 336 22.05 30.70 20.82
C ASP A 336 22.14 32.20 20.55
N ASP A 337 22.52 32.98 21.56
CA ASP A 337 22.61 34.44 21.49
C ASP A 337 23.48 34.92 20.32
N PHE A 338 24.60 34.24 20.04
CA PHE A 338 25.51 34.61 18.96
C PHE A 338 24.89 34.39 17.57
N VAL A 339 24.12 33.31 17.41
CA VAL A 339 23.46 32.96 16.15
C VAL A 339 22.21 33.82 15.94
N SER A 340 21.45 34.10 17.01
CA SER A 340 20.31 35.02 16.95
C SER A 340 20.76 36.43 16.56
N GLN A 341 21.82 36.95 17.18
CA GLN A 341 22.36 38.28 16.85
C GLN A 341 22.74 38.40 15.38
N PHE A 342 23.43 37.39 14.83
CA PHE A 342 23.77 37.36 13.41
C PHE A 342 22.53 37.37 12.52
N ASN A 343 21.50 36.59 12.86
CA ASN A 343 20.23 36.54 12.13
C ASN A 343 19.45 37.87 12.21
N ASP A 344 19.47 38.52 13.36
CA ASP A 344 18.78 39.80 13.57
C ASP A 344 19.44 40.93 12.78
N ILE A 345 20.76 40.89 12.60
CA ILE A 345 21.46 41.83 11.70
C ILE A 345 21.21 41.48 10.23
N LEU A 346 21.27 40.20 9.86
CA LEU A 346 20.99 39.75 8.48
C LEU A 346 19.58 40.09 8.00
N THR A 347 18.61 40.10 8.92
CA THR A 347 17.22 40.46 8.62
C THR A 347 16.93 41.96 8.78
N GLY A 348 17.95 42.76 9.12
CA GLY A 348 17.82 44.21 9.30
C GLY A 348 17.05 44.63 10.55
N LYS A 349 16.83 43.73 11.51
CA LYS A 349 16.16 44.05 12.78
C LYS A 349 17.05 44.83 13.74
N VAL A 350 18.37 44.67 13.64
CA VAL A 350 19.37 45.38 14.46
C VAL A 350 20.43 46.00 13.55
N CYS A 351 20.80 47.26 13.80
CA CYS A 351 21.84 47.97 13.04
C CYS A 351 23.25 47.56 13.51
N MET A 352 24.16 47.30 12.57
CA MET A 352 25.53 46.84 12.84
C MET A 352 26.35 47.78 13.75
N ILE A 353 26.03 49.08 13.75
CA ILE A 353 26.71 50.11 14.56
C ILE A 353 26.65 49.76 16.05
N LEU A 354 25.50 49.26 16.53
CA LEU A 354 25.31 48.88 17.94
C LEU A 354 26.16 47.67 18.36
N GLN A 355 26.57 46.81 17.43
CA GLN A 355 27.26 45.56 17.74
C GLN A 355 28.79 45.69 17.70
N ILE A 356 29.31 46.56 16.84
CA ILE A 356 30.72 46.97 16.94
C ILE A 356 30.93 47.71 18.27
N GLU A 357 29.98 48.56 18.68
CA GLU A 357 30.04 49.25 19.97
C GLU A 357 29.98 48.29 21.17
N THR A 358 29.09 47.30 21.23
CA THR A 358 29.03 46.35 22.37
C THR A 358 30.22 45.38 22.45
N HIS A 359 30.79 44.94 21.33
CA HIS A 359 32.01 44.12 21.34
C HIS A 359 33.29 44.93 21.58
N LEU A 360 33.35 46.20 21.18
CA LEU A 360 34.44 47.09 21.58
C LEU A 360 34.35 47.39 23.09
N LEU A 361 33.14 47.61 23.63
CA LEU A 361 32.91 47.84 25.06
C LEU A 361 33.33 46.66 25.94
N SER A 362 33.26 45.41 25.45
CA SER A 362 33.69 44.24 26.24
C SER A 362 35.21 44.01 26.26
N ASN A 363 35.98 44.65 25.36
CA ASN A 363 37.41 44.40 25.19
C ASN A 363 38.32 45.53 25.71
N PHE A 364 37.79 46.73 25.95
CA PHE A 364 38.56 47.82 26.56
C PHE A 364 38.42 47.79 28.09
N GLY A 365 39.55 47.87 28.80
CA GLY A 365 39.53 48.02 30.26
C GLY A 365 38.83 49.31 30.66
N MET A 366 38.20 49.33 31.83
CA MET A 366 37.34 50.43 32.34
C MET A 366 37.92 51.86 32.17
N ASN A 367 39.26 52.00 32.17
CA ASN A 367 39.91 53.31 32.02
C ASN A 367 40.06 53.78 30.56
N GLU A 368 40.12 52.86 29.58
CA GLU A 368 40.19 53.22 28.15
C GLU A 368 38.80 53.52 27.58
N TRP A 369 37.75 52.87 28.10
CA TRP A 369 36.35 53.17 27.78
C TRP A 369 35.97 54.63 28.08
N ALA A 370 36.41 55.15 29.24
CA ALA A 370 36.15 56.52 29.65
C ALA A 370 36.78 57.55 28.70
N LEU A 371 37.94 57.22 28.13
CA LEU A 371 38.66 58.09 27.20
C LEU A 371 38.00 58.09 25.81
N VAL A 372 37.62 56.91 25.31
CA VAL A 372 36.91 56.77 24.02
C VAL A 372 35.51 57.40 24.07
N CYS A 373 34.77 57.23 25.18
CA CYS A 373 33.48 57.89 25.36
C CYS A 373 33.61 59.40 25.46
N ARG A 374 34.67 59.91 26.10
CA ARG A 374 34.95 61.34 26.18
C ARG A 374 35.19 61.95 24.80
N ASP A 375 35.97 61.28 23.95
CA ASP A 375 36.25 61.76 22.59
C ASP A 375 35.02 61.66 21.67
N ALA A 376 34.22 60.60 21.81
CA ALA A 376 32.94 60.46 21.10
C ALA A 376 31.89 61.50 21.53
N LEU A 377 31.80 61.81 22.83
CA LEU A 377 30.88 62.83 23.36
C LEU A 377 31.31 64.25 22.97
N LYS A 378 32.61 64.53 22.94
CA LYS A 378 33.13 65.82 22.44
C LYS A 378 32.87 66.03 20.95
N THR A 379 32.96 64.96 20.15
CA THR A 379 32.65 65.03 18.71
C THR A 379 31.15 65.13 18.44
N ALA A 380 30.30 64.45 19.22
CA ALA A 380 28.85 64.53 19.11
C ALA A 380 28.26 65.85 19.66
N PHE A 381 28.89 66.44 20.69
CA PHE A 381 28.40 67.66 21.36
C PHE A 381 29.52 68.71 21.54
N PRO A 382 30.00 69.33 20.45
CA PRO A 382 31.14 70.26 20.48
C PRO A 382 30.87 71.59 21.23
N LEU A 383 29.61 71.87 21.57
CA LEU A 383 29.20 73.11 22.26
C LEU A 383 29.09 72.97 23.79
N LYS A 384 29.25 71.76 24.34
CA LYS A 384 29.15 71.53 25.79
C LYS A 384 30.49 71.73 26.50
N LYS A 385 30.41 72.21 27.74
CA LYS A 385 31.60 72.43 28.58
C LYS A 385 32.19 71.10 29.02
N GLU A 386 33.51 71.05 29.08
CA GLU A 386 34.27 69.83 29.41
C GLU A 386 33.92 69.26 30.79
N GLN A 387 33.51 70.12 31.73
CA GLN A 387 33.05 69.73 33.05
C GLN A 387 31.75 68.91 33.02
N ASP A 388 30.83 69.24 32.12
CA ASP A 388 29.55 68.53 32.00
C ASP A 388 29.73 67.16 31.32
N ILE A 389 30.70 67.05 30.41
CA ILE A 389 31.08 65.80 29.76
C ILE A 389 31.78 64.88 30.77
N ASP A 390 32.63 65.43 31.63
CA ASP A 390 33.35 64.69 32.65
C ASP A 390 32.45 64.20 33.78
N GLU A 391 31.47 65.00 34.20
CA GLU A 391 30.43 64.60 35.15
C GLU A 391 29.56 63.46 34.58
N LEU A 392 29.30 63.47 33.26
CA LEU A 392 28.53 62.42 32.59
C LEU A 392 29.32 61.11 32.46
N VAL A 393 30.59 61.18 32.08
CA VAL A 393 31.45 59.99 31.99
C VAL A 393 31.64 59.38 33.38
N THR A 394 31.85 60.19 34.41
CA THR A 394 31.99 59.70 35.80
C THR A 394 30.69 59.13 36.37
N THR A 395 29.52 59.70 36.07
CA THR A 395 28.23 59.13 36.50
C THR A 395 27.86 57.86 35.74
N ALA A 396 28.13 57.78 34.44
CA ALA A 396 27.97 56.55 33.67
C ALA A 396 28.89 55.43 34.19
N GLN A 397 30.11 55.78 34.62
CA GLN A 397 31.06 54.85 35.22
C GLN A 397 30.63 54.37 36.61
N ALA A 398 29.92 55.21 37.37
CA ALA A 398 29.34 54.84 38.66
C ALA A 398 28.14 53.88 38.51
N GLU A 399 27.29 54.09 37.50
CA GLU A 399 26.15 53.22 37.17
C GLU A 399 26.59 51.87 36.60
N LEU A 400 27.64 51.81 35.78
CA LEU A 400 28.17 50.52 35.30
C LEU A 400 28.62 49.61 36.46
N ASN A 401 28.98 50.21 37.61
CA ASN A 401 29.37 49.52 38.84
C ASN A 401 28.20 49.30 39.82
N SER A 402 27.05 49.96 39.61
CA SER A 402 25.87 49.87 40.49
C SER A 402 24.64 49.53 39.67
N ASN A 403 24.12 48.32 39.86
CA ASN A 403 23.04 47.71 39.07
C ASN A 403 21.64 48.35 39.31
N SER A 404 21.54 49.68 39.33
CA SER A 404 20.33 50.43 39.65
C SER A 404 20.09 51.52 38.59
N GLY A 405 19.47 51.15 37.48
CA GLY A 405 19.26 52.02 36.32
C GLY A 405 18.31 53.21 36.57
N SER A 406 18.84 54.34 37.02
CA SER A 406 18.09 55.60 37.00
C SER A 406 19.00 56.82 36.84
N LEU A 407 19.42 57.09 35.60
CA LEU A 407 20.16 58.31 35.26
C LEU A 407 19.22 59.50 34.96
N PRO A 408 19.47 60.70 35.54
CA PRO A 408 18.76 61.93 35.22
C PRO A 408 19.36 62.61 33.98
N TYR A 409 19.16 62.00 32.80
CA TYR A 409 19.66 62.49 31.50
C TYR A 409 19.02 63.82 31.04
N GLN A 410 17.98 64.29 31.75
CA GLN A 410 17.23 65.52 31.46
C GLN A 410 18.10 66.79 31.48
N ARG A 411 19.25 66.80 32.17
CA ARG A 411 20.16 67.96 32.18
C ARG A 411 20.90 68.16 30.85
N LEU A 412 21.00 67.15 30.00
CA LEU A 412 21.67 67.29 28.70
C LEU A 412 20.85 68.07 27.67
N TYR A 413 19.52 68.07 27.82
CA TYR A 413 18.59 68.66 26.84
C TYR A 413 18.08 70.06 27.16
N ALA A 414 18.54 70.68 28.26
CA ALA A 414 18.02 71.97 28.69
C ALA A 414 18.31 73.15 27.74
N GLU A 415 19.22 73.02 26.78
CA GLU A 415 19.67 74.14 25.92
C GLU A 415 19.40 73.99 24.41
N VAL A 416 18.57 73.04 23.95
CA VAL A 416 18.20 72.95 22.53
C VAL A 416 16.74 73.34 22.33
N THR A 417 16.44 74.62 22.55
CA THR A 417 15.16 75.25 22.18
C THR A 417 15.37 76.40 21.20
N PHE A 418 16.06 76.15 20.10
CA PHE A 418 16.08 77.00 18.89
C PHE A 418 16.82 76.16 17.85
N TRP A 419 16.18 75.53 16.87
CA TRP A 419 15.88 76.07 15.55
C TRP A 419 14.84 75.19 14.83
N GLY A 420 14.02 75.81 14.00
CA GLY A 420 12.83 75.23 13.41
C GLY A 420 13.06 74.26 12.25
N GLY A 421 12.04 73.42 12.03
CA GLY A 421 11.67 72.95 10.70
C GLY A 421 12.57 71.91 10.05
N PHE A 422 12.84 70.79 10.72
CA PHE A 422 13.11 69.52 10.04
C PHE A 422 12.46 68.40 10.84
N SER A 423 11.71 67.53 10.19
CA SER A 423 11.14 66.30 10.77
C SER A 423 12.08 65.15 10.45
N PRO A 424 12.81 64.56 11.43
CA PRO A 424 13.48 63.30 11.26
C PRO A 424 12.80 62.26 12.16
N LYS A 425 11.84 61.52 11.59
CA LYS A 425 11.26 60.33 12.24
C LYS A 425 12.26 59.15 12.35
N GLY A 426 13.54 59.35 12.01
CA GLY A 426 14.54 58.29 11.94
C GLY A 426 15.70 58.38 12.95
N SER A 427 15.95 59.52 13.61
CA SER A 427 17.14 59.67 14.47
C SER A 427 16.85 59.66 15.97
N LEU A 428 15.57 59.72 16.37
CA LEU A 428 15.17 59.69 17.79
C LEU A 428 15.09 58.26 18.36
N GLN A 429 15.12 57.24 17.50
CA GLN A 429 15.02 55.85 17.92
C GLN A 429 16.36 55.26 18.38
N CYS A 430 17.49 55.89 18.00
CA CYS A 430 18.83 55.44 18.34
C CYS A 430 19.29 55.82 19.76
N ILE A 431 18.68 56.84 20.38
CA ILE A 431 19.08 57.28 21.74
C ILE A 431 18.30 56.52 22.83
N TYR A 432 17.12 55.98 22.50
CA TYR A 432 16.30 55.25 23.47
C TYR A 432 16.87 53.87 23.88
N PHE A 433 17.90 53.39 23.18
CA PHE A 433 18.53 52.09 23.42
C PHE A 433 19.88 52.13 24.15
N MET A 434 20.37 53.32 24.54
CA MET A 434 21.65 53.49 25.25
C MET A 434 21.54 53.52 26.79
N LEU A 435 20.38 53.26 27.37
CA LEU A 435 20.23 53.10 28.83
C LEU A 435 19.97 51.61 29.14
N PRO A 436 20.80 50.97 29.96
CA PRO A 436 20.62 49.57 30.31
C PRO A 436 19.38 49.43 31.19
N PHE A 437 18.54 48.43 30.90
CA PHE A 437 17.58 47.88 31.85
C PHE A 437 18.31 46.94 32.83
#